data_AF-A0A6V7U7Y7-F1
#
_entry.id   AF-A0A6V7U7Y7-F1
#
_cell.length_a   1.000
_cell.length_b   1.000
_cell.length_c   1.000
_cell.angle_alpha   90.00
_cell.angle_beta   90.00
_cell.angle_gamma   90.00
#
_symmetry.space_group_name_H-M   'P 1'
#
loop_
_entity.id
_entity.type
_entity.pdbx_description
1 polymer ?
#
loop_
_entity_poly.entity_id
_entity_poly.type
_entity_poly.pdbx_seq_one_letter_code
_entity_poly.pdbx_strand_id
1 'polypeptide(L)'
;MFHDEVLTTATNNETINNNEDEEPKEMLKLKDEEFIVIGSALLLINILASYSDLLRLFPTAGMELSMDVVQCLKLFNSRTCQLILGAGARQLVGLKSINVKHLALASRSLQLIAQFIPTLKQSFVEHLPVERQTSLRHFDSTARDYADHIGEIKDKLLGMMDRELLVALEEWKPEGKSPTPQFQQIVMQIGKFYSSYSSIMPPELTTKMLHLIHENLKLYFKQNVHSRGVTPHDSIAYGMAGQDFAYYVENIRALPHCQSFPDDSINDVLQQIKK
;
A
#
# COMPACT_ATOMS: atom_id res chain seq x y z
N MET A 1 13.16 -17.22 20.21
CA MET A 1 13.38 -16.60 18.90
C MET A 1 12.26 -15.62 18.52
N PHE A 2 11.00 -16.05 18.34
CA PHE A 2 9.92 -15.11 18.00
C PHE A 2 9.69 -14.02 19.05
N HIS A 3 9.53 -14.39 20.32
CA HIS A 3 9.36 -13.43 21.41
C HIS A 3 10.56 -12.48 21.53
N ASP A 4 11.78 -12.99 21.31
CA ASP A 4 12.99 -12.16 21.34
C ASP A 4 13.05 -11.19 20.16
N GLU A 5 12.60 -11.61 18.97
CA GLU A 5 12.46 -10.74 17.80
C GLU A 5 11.41 -9.64 18.07
N VAL A 6 10.26 -9.99 18.65
CA VAL A 6 9.23 -9.03 19.07
C VAL A 6 9.75 -8.05 20.14
N LEU A 7 10.42 -8.54 21.19
CA LEU A 7 11.00 -7.68 22.23
C LEU A 7 12.08 -6.73 21.69
N THR A 8 12.88 -7.19 20.72
CA THR A 8 13.88 -6.34 20.06
C THR A 8 13.22 -5.26 19.20
N THR A 9 12.02 -5.52 18.68
CA THR A 9 11.24 -4.52 17.91
C THR A 9 10.39 -3.57 18.74
N ALA A 10 9.91 -4.01 19.90
CA ALA A 10 8.97 -3.24 20.74
C ALA A 10 9.64 -2.15 21.59
N THR A 11 10.97 -2.00 21.53
CA THR A 11 11.69 -1.04 22.37
C THR A 11 11.40 0.44 22.08
N ASN A 12 10.76 0.78 20.95
CA ASN A 12 10.46 2.17 20.57
C ASN A 12 9.01 2.35 20.09
N ASN A 13 8.02 2.02 20.93
CA ASN A 13 6.62 2.32 20.62
C ASN A 13 6.34 3.80 20.94
N GLU A 14 6.21 4.62 19.89
CA GLU A 14 5.72 5.99 20.00
C GLU A 14 4.29 6.08 19.46
N THR A 15 3.36 6.61 20.27
CA THR A 15 2.02 6.97 19.82
C THR A 15 2.09 8.31 19.10
N ILE A 16 1.91 8.31 17.78
CA ILE A 16 1.93 9.53 16.97
C ILE A 16 0.49 10.07 16.89
N ASN A 17 0.15 10.99 17.78
CA ASN A 17 -1.16 11.64 17.81
C ASN A 17 -1.03 13.09 17.33
N ASN A 18 -1.18 13.31 16.02
CA ASN A 18 -0.94 14.63 15.44
C ASN A 18 -2.17 15.55 15.41
N ASN A 19 -3.39 15.10 15.77
CA ASN A 19 -4.61 15.89 16.00
C ASN A 19 -5.74 15.01 16.59
N GLU A 20 -6.75 15.60 17.26
CA GLU A 20 -7.90 14.88 17.87
C GLU A 20 -8.83 14.18 16.86
N ASP A 21 -8.69 14.46 15.56
CA ASP A 21 -9.47 13.86 14.46
C ASP A 21 -8.71 12.77 13.66
N GLU A 22 -7.44 12.46 13.98
CA GLU A 22 -6.69 11.39 13.31
C GLU A 22 -6.84 10.03 14.01
N GLU A 23 -6.96 8.95 13.23
CA GLU A 23 -6.96 7.60 13.79
C GLU A 23 -5.63 7.30 14.51
N PRO A 24 -5.66 6.73 15.73
CA PRO A 24 -4.45 6.45 16.48
C PRO A 24 -3.57 5.47 15.72
N LYS A 25 -2.32 5.88 15.48
CA LYS A 25 -1.29 5.10 14.81
C LYS A 25 -0.07 4.96 15.72
N GLU A 26 0.52 3.78 15.68
CA GLU A 26 1.69 3.43 16.48
C GLU A 26 2.85 3.14 15.53
N MET A 27 4.04 3.59 15.91
CA MET A 27 5.25 3.32 15.15
C MET A 27 6.04 2.19 15.82
N LEU A 28 6.45 1.20 15.03
CA LEU A 28 7.28 0.09 15.46
C LEU A 28 8.46 -0.05 14.50
N LYS A 29 9.66 -0.26 15.03
CA LYS A 29 10.86 -0.48 14.22
C LYS A 29 11.21 -1.96 14.16
N LEU A 30 11.16 -2.55 12.97
CA LEU A 30 11.55 -3.94 12.72
C LEU A 30 12.83 -3.94 11.88
N LYS A 31 13.94 -4.32 12.50
CA LYS A 31 15.30 -4.23 11.93
C LYS A 31 15.63 -2.77 11.57
N ASP A 32 15.83 -2.48 10.30
CA ASP A 32 16.12 -1.14 9.77
C ASP A 32 14.88 -0.45 9.16
N GLU A 33 13.70 -1.07 9.26
CA GLU A 33 12.46 -0.59 8.65
C GLU A 33 11.46 -0.12 9.72
N GLU A 34 10.87 1.06 9.51
CA GLU A 34 9.84 1.62 10.39
C GLU A 34 8.43 1.29 9.88
N PHE A 35 7.58 0.82 10.77
CA PHE A 35 6.21 0.41 10.52
C PHE A 35 5.24 1.31 11.28
N ILE A 36 4.50 2.13 10.55
CA ILE A 36 3.37 2.89 11.11
C ILE A 36 2.11 2.04 10.92
N VAL A 37 1.54 1.58 12.04
CA VAL A 37 0.47 0.57 12.07
C VAL A 37 -0.64 0.95 13.05
N ILE A 38 -1.75 0.21 12.98
CA ILE A 38 -2.84 0.33 13.94
C ILE A 38 -2.57 -0.49 15.20
N GLY A 39 -3.04 -0.01 16.36
CA GLY A 39 -2.80 -0.68 17.65
C GLY A 39 -3.32 -2.12 17.74
N SER A 40 -4.38 -2.46 16.98
CA SER A 40 -4.89 -3.84 16.93
C SER A 40 -3.90 -4.83 16.28
N ALA A 41 -3.02 -4.36 15.38
CA ALA A 41 -1.94 -5.17 14.84
C ALA A 41 -0.89 -5.47 15.92
N LEU A 42 -0.55 -4.48 16.74
CA LEU A 42 0.41 -4.66 17.85
C LEU A 42 -0.14 -5.55 18.95
N LEU A 43 -1.44 -5.42 19.27
CA LEU A 43 -2.13 -6.36 20.16
C LEU A 43 -2.04 -7.79 19.63
N LEU A 44 -2.26 -8.01 18.33
CA LEU A 44 -2.11 -9.33 17.73
C LEU A 44 -0.68 -9.85 17.87
N ILE A 45 0.34 -9.03 17.62
CA ILE A 45 1.75 -9.45 17.79
C ILE A 45 2.02 -9.89 19.23
N ASN A 46 1.51 -9.17 20.23
CA ASN A 46 1.64 -9.55 21.65
C ASN A 46 0.94 -10.87 21.98
N ILE A 47 -0.25 -11.11 21.40
CA ILE A 47 -0.96 -12.39 21.51
C ILE A 47 -0.11 -13.51 20.90
N LEU A 48 0.42 -13.31 19.69
CA LEU A 48 1.27 -14.29 19.00
C LEU A 48 2.58 -14.57 19.75
N ALA A 49 3.16 -13.56 20.41
CA ALA A 49 4.33 -13.73 21.26
C ALA A 49 4.02 -14.59 22.49
N SER A 50 2.86 -14.36 23.10
CA SER A 50 2.37 -15.16 24.23
C SER A 50 2.17 -16.63 23.83
N TYR A 51 1.65 -16.90 22.62
CA TYR A 51 1.57 -18.27 22.09
C TYR A 51 2.94 -18.93 21.92
N SER A 52 3.97 -18.15 21.54
CA SER A 52 5.34 -18.66 21.43
C SER A 52 5.95 -19.00 22.81
N ASP A 53 5.53 -18.32 23.86
CA ASP A 53 5.92 -18.63 25.24
C ASP A 53 5.18 -19.88 25.75
N LEU A 54 3.87 -19.98 25.46
CA LEU A 54 3.08 -21.17 25.78
C LEU A 54 3.62 -22.42 25.08
N LEU A 55 4.06 -22.32 23.83
CA LEU A 55 4.67 -23.44 23.10
C LEU A 55 5.93 -23.96 23.82
N ARG A 56 6.75 -23.06 24.37
CA ARG A 56 7.95 -23.43 25.14
C ARG A 56 7.61 -24.09 26.47
N LEU A 57 6.57 -23.61 27.16
CA LEU A 57 6.12 -24.15 28.44
C LEU A 57 5.37 -25.47 28.30
N PHE A 58 4.59 -25.64 27.22
CA PHE A 58 3.73 -26.80 26.97
C PHE A 58 3.92 -27.39 25.57
N PRO A 59 5.08 -27.98 25.23
CA PRO A 59 5.35 -28.49 23.89
C PRO A 59 4.37 -29.58 23.43
N THR A 60 3.80 -30.34 24.38
CA THR A 60 2.80 -31.38 24.09
C THR A 60 1.50 -30.84 23.51
N ALA A 61 1.17 -29.58 23.79
CA ALA A 61 0.02 -28.86 23.24
C ALA A 61 0.37 -28.09 21.94
N GLY A 62 1.57 -28.28 21.38
CA GLY A 62 2.05 -27.48 20.26
C GLY A 62 1.17 -27.55 19.01
N MET A 63 0.45 -28.66 18.81
CA MET A 63 -0.48 -28.79 17.68
C MET A 63 -1.70 -27.91 17.85
N GLU A 64 -2.35 -27.97 18.99
CA GLU A 64 -3.50 -27.13 19.34
C GLU A 64 -3.12 -25.66 19.27
N LEU A 65 -2.00 -25.28 19.90
CA LEU A 65 -1.48 -23.91 19.88
C LEU A 65 -1.18 -23.42 18.45
N SER A 66 -0.69 -24.29 17.58
CA SER A 66 -0.41 -23.92 16.18
C SER A 66 -1.69 -23.59 15.41
N MET A 67 -2.79 -24.30 15.67
CA MET A 67 -4.08 -24.05 15.04
C MET A 67 -4.72 -22.77 15.58
N ASP A 68 -4.60 -22.51 16.88
CA ASP A 68 -5.07 -21.26 17.49
C ASP A 68 -4.36 -20.03 16.91
N VAL A 69 -3.04 -20.11 16.75
CA VAL A 69 -2.24 -19.05 16.10
C VAL A 69 -2.73 -18.79 14.67
N VAL A 70 -2.93 -19.84 13.87
CA VAL A 70 -3.48 -19.72 12.51
C VAL A 70 -4.87 -19.07 12.54
N GLN A 71 -5.71 -19.42 13.52
CA GLN A 71 -7.04 -18.85 13.65
C GLN A 71 -7.01 -17.36 14.02
N CYS A 72 -6.11 -16.94 14.92
CA CYS A 72 -5.89 -15.53 15.23
C CYS A 72 -5.48 -14.74 13.98
N LEU A 73 -4.52 -15.27 13.21
CA LEU A 73 -4.05 -14.64 11.96
C LEU A 73 -5.18 -14.51 10.93
N LYS A 74 -5.98 -15.57 10.73
CA LYS A 74 -7.13 -15.54 9.81
C LYS A 74 -8.23 -14.59 10.26
N LEU A 75 -8.50 -14.53 11.56
CA LEU A 75 -9.49 -13.62 12.12
C LEU A 75 -9.10 -12.16 11.88
N PHE A 76 -7.85 -11.81 12.14
CA PHE A 76 -7.36 -10.45 11.88
C PHE A 76 -7.44 -10.08 10.39
N ASN A 77 -7.00 -10.97 9.49
CA ASN A 77 -7.04 -10.72 8.06
C ASN A 77 -8.48 -10.52 7.55
N SER A 78 -9.37 -11.46 7.89
CA SER A 78 -10.77 -11.42 7.47
C SER A 78 -11.50 -10.19 8.02
N ARG A 79 -11.25 -9.82 9.28
CA ARG A 79 -11.86 -8.62 9.87
C ARG A 79 -11.36 -7.34 9.23
N THR A 80 -10.06 -7.26 8.94
CA THR A 80 -9.47 -6.13 8.20
C THR A 80 -10.09 -6.01 6.81
N CYS A 81 -10.22 -7.13 6.08
CA CYS A 81 -10.84 -7.15 4.75
C CYS A 81 -12.29 -6.65 4.79
N GLN A 82 -13.10 -7.15 5.73
CA GLN A 82 -14.48 -6.68 5.91
C GLN A 82 -14.55 -5.17 6.16
N LEU A 83 -13.71 -4.63 7.05
CA LEU A 83 -13.73 -3.20 7.40
C LEU A 83 -13.30 -2.32 6.22
N ILE A 84 -12.23 -2.71 5.53
CA ILE A 84 -11.55 -1.87 4.54
C ILE A 84 -12.10 -2.05 3.12
N LEU A 85 -12.41 -3.28 2.72
CA LEU A 85 -12.90 -3.62 1.39
C LEU A 85 -14.41 -3.93 1.40
N GLY A 86 -14.88 -4.67 2.41
CA GLY A 86 -16.28 -5.14 2.52
C GLY A 86 -17.30 -4.14 3.07
N ALA A 87 -17.03 -2.83 3.00
CA ALA A 87 -17.87 -1.75 3.53
C ALA A 87 -18.20 -1.81 5.04
N GLY A 88 -17.55 -2.71 5.79
CA GLY A 88 -17.78 -2.92 7.22
C GLY A 88 -17.51 -1.67 8.07
N ALA A 89 -16.52 -0.85 7.72
CA ALA A 89 -16.27 0.40 8.44
C ALA A 89 -17.46 1.37 8.35
N ARG A 90 -18.14 1.44 7.21
CA ARG A 90 -19.32 2.30 7.04
C ARG A 90 -20.50 1.80 7.88
N GLN A 91 -20.65 0.48 7.99
CA GLN A 91 -21.78 -0.15 8.68
C GLN A 91 -21.60 -0.23 10.20
N LEU A 92 -20.39 -0.54 10.66
CA LEU A 92 -20.12 -0.87 12.06
C LEU A 92 -19.70 0.33 12.89
N VAL A 93 -18.91 1.25 12.30
CA VAL A 93 -18.37 2.43 13.01
C VAL A 93 -18.86 3.75 12.41
N GLY A 94 -19.75 3.70 11.40
CA GLY A 94 -20.38 4.89 10.84
C GLY A 94 -19.44 5.79 10.00
N LEU A 95 -18.28 5.27 9.60
CA LEU A 95 -17.32 6.05 8.81
C LEU A 95 -17.94 6.42 7.45
N LYS A 96 -17.84 7.70 7.04
CA LYS A 96 -18.43 8.18 5.77
C LYS A 96 -17.78 7.52 4.55
N SER A 97 -16.45 7.46 4.53
CA SER A 97 -15.68 6.87 3.42
C SER A 97 -14.30 6.41 3.88
N ILE A 98 -13.78 5.37 3.23
CA ILE A 98 -12.40 4.90 3.39
C ILE A 98 -11.50 5.75 2.48
N ASN A 99 -10.48 6.38 3.05
CA ASN A 99 -9.53 7.24 2.35
C ASN A 99 -8.17 6.54 2.15
N VAL A 100 -7.23 7.25 1.53
CA VAL A 100 -5.86 6.76 1.26
C VAL A 100 -5.10 6.40 2.54
N LYS A 101 -5.23 7.21 3.60
CA LYS A 101 -4.55 6.95 4.88
C LYS A 101 -5.04 5.66 5.53
N HIS A 102 -6.35 5.41 5.57
CA HIS A 102 -6.92 4.18 6.14
C HIS A 102 -6.44 2.94 5.37
N LEU A 103 -6.39 3.02 4.03
CA LEU A 103 -5.88 1.94 3.19
C LEU A 103 -4.38 1.70 3.40
N ALA A 104 -3.59 2.76 3.49
CA ALA A 104 -2.15 2.67 3.74
C ALA A 104 -1.87 2.04 5.12
N LEU A 105 -2.55 2.50 6.18
CA LEU A 105 -2.42 1.94 7.53
C LEU A 105 -2.81 0.46 7.59
N ALA A 106 -3.94 0.08 6.96
CA ALA A 106 -4.36 -1.31 6.89
C ALA A 106 -3.33 -2.17 6.13
N SER A 107 -2.88 -1.71 4.96
CA SER A 107 -1.85 -2.40 4.17
C SER A 107 -0.56 -2.57 4.97
N ARG A 108 -0.10 -1.51 5.63
CA ARG A 108 1.14 -1.53 6.41
C ARG A 108 1.05 -2.45 7.63
N SER A 109 -0.10 -2.49 8.27
CA SER A 109 -0.39 -3.40 9.39
C SER A 109 -0.40 -4.87 8.95
N LEU A 110 -1.03 -5.17 7.80
CA LEU A 110 -1.01 -6.52 7.22
C LEU A 110 0.42 -6.95 6.83
N GLN A 111 1.22 -6.04 6.25
CA GLN A 111 2.62 -6.31 5.92
C GLN A 111 3.43 -6.66 7.17
N LEU A 112 3.27 -5.90 8.26
CA LEU A 112 3.95 -6.17 9.53
C LEU A 112 3.62 -7.59 10.04
N ILE A 113 2.35 -7.94 10.15
CA ILE A 113 1.93 -9.28 10.59
C ILE A 113 2.46 -10.36 9.66
N ALA A 114 2.41 -10.13 8.34
CA ALA A 114 2.90 -11.08 7.36
C ALA A 114 4.41 -11.38 7.50
N GLN A 115 5.22 -10.40 7.91
CA GLN A 115 6.66 -10.62 8.17
C GLN A 115 6.91 -11.61 9.32
N PHE A 116 6.00 -11.68 10.28
CA PHE A 116 6.12 -12.54 11.46
C PHE A 116 5.64 -13.98 11.24
N ILE A 117 4.80 -14.23 10.22
CA ILE A 117 4.25 -15.57 9.94
C ILE A 117 5.35 -16.64 9.72
N PRO A 118 6.42 -16.39 8.94
CA PRO A 118 7.50 -17.37 8.78
C PRO A 118 8.23 -17.70 10.08
N THR A 119 8.58 -16.69 10.89
CA THR A 119 9.25 -16.90 12.19
C THR A 119 8.36 -17.68 13.17
N LEU A 120 7.05 -17.38 13.19
CA LEU A 120 6.08 -18.15 13.98
C LEU A 120 6.05 -19.61 13.54
N LYS A 121 5.89 -19.86 12.24
CA LYS A 121 5.89 -21.22 11.69
C LYS A 121 7.16 -21.98 12.09
N GLN A 122 8.32 -21.33 11.96
CA GLN A 122 9.61 -21.93 12.30
C GLN A 122 9.69 -22.32 13.78
N SER A 123 9.16 -21.49 14.69
CA SER A 123 9.10 -21.81 16.11
C SER A 123 8.31 -23.10 16.38
N PHE A 124 7.21 -23.34 15.65
CA PHE A 124 6.45 -24.60 15.74
C PHE A 124 7.18 -25.79 15.11
N VAL A 125 7.90 -25.61 13.99
CA VAL A 125 8.73 -26.66 13.38
C VAL A 125 9.74 -27.21 14.39
N GLU A 126 10.37 -26.34 15.18
CA GLU A 126 11.40 -26.71 16.16
C GLU A 126 10.86 -27.51 17.36
N HIS A 127 9.57 -27.39 17.67
CA HIS A 127 8.94 -28.01 18.84
C HIS A 127 8.04 -29.21 18.49
N LEU A 128 7.68 -29.38 17.22
CA LEU A 128 6.75 -30.43 16.78
C LEU A 128 7.48 -31.61 16.12
N PRO A 129 7.05 -32.87 16.40
CA PRO A 129 7.50 -34.05 15.67
C PRO A 129 7.23 -33.93 14.18
N VAL A 130 8.14 -34.46 13.35
CA VAL A 130 8.12 -34.35 11.88
C VAL A 130 6.79 -34.81 11.28
N GLU A 131 6.19 -35.87 11.82
CA GLU A 131 4.93 -36.44 11.34
C GLU A 131 3.76 -35.46 11.45
N ARG A 132 3.85 -34.52 12.40
CA ARG A 132 2.80 -33.54 12.69
C ARG A 132 3.00 -32.20 11.98
N GLN A 133 4.18 -31.96 11.42
CA GLN A 133 4.53 -30.69 10.76
C GLN A 133 3.75 -30.43 9.45
N THR A 134 3.11 -31.45 8.87
CA THR A 134 2.23 -31.28 7.68
C THR A 134 1.13 -30.25 7.92
N SER A 135 0.64 -30.12 9.15
CA SER A 135 -0.37 -29.12 9.55
C SER A 135 0.13 -27.68 9.44
N LEU A 136 1.45 -27.45 9.49
CA LEU A 136 2.04 -26.12 9.42
C LEU A 136 1.92 -25.48 8.03
N ARG A 137 1.47 -26.23 7.01
CA ARG A 137 1.04 -25.68 5.71
C ARG A 137 -0.06 -24.62 5.84
N HIS A 138 -0.80 -24.63 6.94
CA HIS A 138 -1.82 -23.63 7.20
C HIS A 138 -1.23 -22.22 7.41
N PHE A 139 -0.01 -22.10 7.95
CA PHE A 139 0.72 -20.84 8.00
C PHE A 139 1.03 -20.33 6.58
N ASP A 140 1.45 -21.21 5.68
CA ASP A 140 1.76 -20.83 4.29
C ASP A 140 0.51 -20.40 3.52
N SER A 141 -0.63 -21.09 3.75
CA SER A 141 -1.91 -20.65 3.21
C SER A 141 -2.27 -19.26 3.73
N THR A 142 -2.15 -19.04 5.04
CA THR A 142 -2.47 -17.74 5.63
C THR A 142 -1.51 -16.64 5.18
N ALA A 143 -0.22 -16.92 5.00
CA ALA A 143 0.72 -15.94 4.43
C ALA A 143 0.30 -15.49 3.02
N ARG A 144 -0.18 -16.43 2.18
CA ARG A 144 -0.73 -16.09 0.86
C ARG A 144 -1.99 -15.24 0.97
N ASP A 145 -2.92 -15.60 1.87
CA ASP A 145 -4.15 -14.83 2.10
C ASP A 145 -3.85 -13.37 2.51
N TYR A 146 -2.76 -13.13 3.26
CA TYR A 146 -2.30 -11.77 3.59
C TYR A 146 -1.72 -11.05 2.37
N ALA A 147 -0.88 -11.73 1.59
CA ALA A 147 -0.27 -11.15 0.38
C ALA A 147 -1.33 -10.75 -0.64
N ASP A 148 -2.34 -11.61 -0.86
CA ASP A 148 -3.46 -11.35 -1.76
C ASP A 148 -4.25 -10.11 -1.30
N HIS A 149 -4.57 -10.03 -0.01
CA HIS A 149 -5.29 -8.89 0.55
C HIS A 149 -4.49 -7.57 0.48
N ILE A 150 -3.16 -7.61 0.70
CA ILE A 150 -2.28 -6.45 0.47
C ILE A 150 -2.34 -6.01 -0.99
N GLY A 151 -2.37 -6.98 -1.93
CA GLY A 151 -2.56 -6.75 -3.36
C GLY A 151 -3.88 -6.05 -3.67
N GLU A 152 -5.00 -6.53 -3.12
CA GLU A 152 -6.33 -5.93 -3.32
C GLU A 152 -6.40 -4.49 -2.80
N ILE A 153 -5.76 -4.18 -1.65
CA ILE A 153 -5.69 -2.81 -1.12
C ILE A 153 -4.88 -1.91 -2.07
N LYS A 154 -3.75 -2.40 -2.59
CA LYS A 154 -2.95 -1.68 -3.58
C LYS A 154 -3.75 -1.40 -4.85
N ASP A 155 -4.50 -2.38 -5.36
CA ASP A 155 -5.34 -2.21 -6.55
C ASP A 155 -6.48 -1.21 -6.30
N LYS A 156 -7.06 -1.20 -5.09
CA LYS A 156 -8.06 -0.20 -4.69
C LYS A 156 -7.48 1.22 -4.63
N LEU A 157 -6.26 1.39 -4.12
CA LEU A 157 -5.55 2.67 -4.12
C LEU A 157 -5.29 3.18 -5.53
N LEU A 158 -4.82 2.31 -6.43
CA LEU A 158 -4.61 2.64 -7.84
C LEU A 158 -5.94 3.03 -8.50
N GLY A 159 -7.00 2.24 -8.30
CA GLY A 159 -8.31 2.54 -8.84
C GLY A 159 -8.94 3.84 -8.30
N MET A 160 -8.53 4.32 -7.11
CA MET A 160 -8.90 5.67 -6.66
C MET A 160 -8.22 6.75 -7.50
N MET A 161 -6.92 6.60 -7.77
CA MET A 161 -6.18 7.55 -8.60
C MET A 161 -6.62 7.49 -10.07
N ASP A 162 -6.83 6.30 -10.63
CA ASP A 162 -7.28 6.14 -12.01
C ASP A 162 -8.58 6.90 -12.28
N ARG A 163 -9.52 6.92 -11.32
CA ARG A 163 -10.74 7.73 -11.44
C ARG A 163 -10.45 9.22 -11.54
N GLU A 164 -9.58 9.75 -10.68
CA GLU A 164 -9.20 11.16 -10.71
C GLU A 164 -8.48 11.53 -12.02
N LEU A 165 -7.59 10.66 -12.49
CA LEU A 165 -6.85 10.85 -13.74
C LEU A 165 -7.78 10.82 -14.96
N LEU A 166 -8.67 9.84 -15.04
CA LEU A 166 -9.61 9.69 -16.14
C LEU A 166 -10.56 10.90 -16.23
N VAL A 167 -11.12 11.35 -15.11
CA VAL A 167 -12.01 12.52 -15.08
C VAL A 167 -11.28 13.76 -15.59
N ALA A 168 -10.06 14.02 -15.12
CA ALA A 168 -9.29 15.18 -15.57
C ALA A 168 -8.93 15.08 -17.06
N LEU A 169 -8.50 13.91 -17.54
CA LEU A 169 -8.11 13.73 -18.94
C LEU A 169 -9.28 13.68 -19.92
N GLU A 170 -10.46 13.27 -19.47
CA GLU A 170 -11.69 13.29 -20.27
C GLU A 170 -12.06 14.72 -20.67
N GLU A 171 -11.89 15.69 -19.77
CA GLU A 171 -12.15 17.10 -20.04
C GLU A 171 -10.96 17.84 -20.67
N TRP A 172 -9.77 17.22 -20.68
CA TRP A 172 -8.54 17.88 -21.14
C TRP A 172 -8.61 18.24 -22.62
N LYS A 173 -8.07 19.41 -22.95
CA LYS A 173 -7.84 19.88 -24.31
C LYS A 173 -6.51 20.63 -24.37
N PRO A 174 -5.67 20.41 -25.39
CA PRO A 174 -4.41 21.11 -25.56
C PRO A 174 -4.64 22.53 -26.11
N GLU A 175 -5.39 23.35 -25.38
CA GLU A 175 -5.75 24.71 -25.77
C GLU A 175 -5.70 25.66 -24.57
N GLY A 176 -5.66 26.98 -24.85
CA GLY A 176 -5.62 28.01 -23.82
C GLY A 176 -4.22 28.21 -23.22
N LYS A 177 -4.15 28.31 -21.89
CA LYS A 177 -2.90 28.60 -21.16
C LYS A 177 -2.34 27.30 -20.57
N SER A 178 -1.05 27.04 -20.81
CA SER A 178 -0.33 25.96 -20.15
C SER A 178 0.26 26.43 -18.79
N PRO A 179 0.28 25.59 -17.74
CA PRO A 179 -0.34 24.26 -17.69
C PRO A 179 -1.87 24.38 -17.68
N THR A 180 -2.54 23.45 -18.38
CA THR A 180 -4.01 23.42 -18.41
C THR A 180 -4.60 23.14 -17.02
N PRO A 181 -5.84 23.59 -16.75
CA PRO A 181 -6.52 23.32 -15.48
C PRO A 181 -6.57 21.82 -15.13
N GLN A 182 -6.70 20.95 -16.13
CA GLN A 182 -6.75 19.50 -15.96
C GLN A 182 -5.40 18.94 -15.50
N PHE A 183 -4.28 19.40 -16.05
CA PHE A 183 -2.95 19.00 -15.58
C PHE A 183 -2.61 19.58 -14.20
N GLN A 184 -3.08 20.79 -13.90
CA GLN A 184 -3.01 21.33 -12.54
C GLN A 184 -3.80 20.46 -11.55
N GLN A 185 -5.01 20.01 -11.92
CA GLN A 185 -5.83 19.11 -11.11
C GLN A 185 -5.16 17.75 -10.90
N ILE A 186 -4.58 17.14 -11.94
CA ILE A 186 -3.85 15.88 -11.86
C ILE A 186 -2.70 15.97 -10.85
N VAL A 187 -1.84 16.99 -10.99
CA VAL A 187 -0.73 17.22 -10.06
C VAL A 187 -1.22 17.43 -8.64
N MET A 188 -2.28 18.23 -8.46
CA MET A 188 -2.89 18.45 -7.14
C MET A 188 -3.37 17.14 -6.51
N GLN A 189 -4.09 16.28 -7.25
CA GLN A 189 -4.62 15.03 -6.70
C GLN A 189 -3.51 14.03 -6.37
N ILE A 190 -2.49 13.91 -7.22
CA ILE A 190 -1.33 13.06 -6.93
C ILE A 190 -0.57 13.60 -5.70
N GLY A 191 -0.42 14.92 -5.55
CA GLY A 191 0.20 15.53 -4.37
C GLY A 191 -0.56 15.23 -3.07
N LYS A 192 -1.90 15.26 -3.09
CA LYS A 192 -2.75 14.87 -1.95
C LYS A 192 -2.63 13.38 -1.61
N PHE A 193 -2.64 12.53 -2.64
CA PHE A 193 -2.41 11.10 -2.50
C PHE A 193 -1.04 10.82 -1.88
N TYR A 194 0.03 11.41 -2.44
CA TYR A 194 1.39 11.27 -1.97
C TYR A 194 1.51 11.68 -0.51
N SER A 195 0.99 12.86 -0.13
CA SER A 195 1.06 13.35 1.25
C SER A 195 0.39 12.39 2.24
N SER A 196 -0.73 11.80 1.84
CA SER A 196 -1.44 10.81 2.66
C SER A 196 -0.69 9.48 2.74
N TYR A 197 -0.21 8.98 1.61
CA TYR A 197 0.42 7.66 1.50
C TYR A 197 1.83 7.63 2.10
N SER A 198 2.67 8.62 1.78
CA SER A 198 4.05 8.76 2.29
C SER A 198 4.12 9.02 3.80
N SER A 199 3.04 9.52 4.41
CA SER A 199 2.97 9.67 5.87
C SER A 199 2.91 8.35 6.63
N ILE A 200 2.69 7.23 5.92
CA ILE A 200 2.59 5.88 6.48
C ILE A 200 3.60 4.92 5.83
N MET A 201 3.79 5.03 4.52
CA MET A 201 4.56 4.09 3.72
C MET A 201 6.00 4.57 3.51
N PRO A 202 6.99 3.67 3.55
CA PRO A 202 8.39 4.05 3.35
C PRO A 202 8.63 4.58 1.92
N PRO A 203 9.72 5.33 1.70
CA PRO A 203 10.04 5.96 0.42
C PRO A 203 10.03 4.97 -0.75
N GLU A 204 10.58 3.76 -0.57
CA GLU A 204 10.70 2.75 -1.62
C GLU A 204 9.33 2.28 -2.12
N LEU A 205 8.38 2.07 -1.21
CA LEU A 205 7.01 1.67 -1.55
C LEU A 205 6.21 2.83 -2.13
N THR A 206 6.42 4.04 -1.59
CA THR A 206 5.82 5.27 -2.12
C THR A 206 6.22 5.52 -3.56
N THR A 207 7.51 5.45 -3.88
CA THR A 207 8.02 5.64 -5.24
C THR A 207 7.50 4.56 -6.18
N LYS A 208 7.46 3.29 -5.75
CA LYS A 208 6.84 2.21 -6.55
C LYS A 208 5.37 2.48 -6.86
N MET A 209 4.59 2.96 -5.90
CA MET A 209 3.19 3.33 -6.12
C MET A 209 3.05 4.48 -7.12
N LEU A 210 3.89 5.51 -7.02
CA LEU A 210 3.90 6.62 -7.98
C LEU A 210 4.26 6.17 -9.40
N HIS A 211 5.20 5.22 -9.56
CA HIS A 211 5.50 4.65 -10.87
C HIS A 211 4.29 3.94 -11.49
N LEU A 212 3.51 3.20 -10.71
CA LEU A 212 2.30 2.55 -11.22
C LEU A 212 1.25 3.60 -11.67
N ILE A 213 1.06 4.65 -10.87
CA ILE A 213 0.17 5.78 -11.23
C ILE A 213 0.67 6.46 -12.52
N HIS A 214 1.99 6.61 -12.68
CA HIS A 214 2.62 7.17 -13.88
C HIS A 214 2.32 6.37 -15.14
N GLU A 215 2.49 5.05 -15.08
CA GLU A 215 2.20 4.18 -16.23
C GLU A 215 0.73 4.26 -16.64
N ASN A 216 -0.19 4.29 -15.67
CA ASN A 216 -1.61 4.48 -15.93
C ASN A 216 -1.90 5.86 -16.55
N LEU A 217 -1.30 6.93 -16.01
CA LEU A 217 -1.42 8.27 -16.57
C LEU A 217 -0.93 8.33 -18.01
N LYS A 218 0.24 7.74 -18.33
CA LYS A 218 0.77 7.68 -19.70
C LYS A 218 -0.20 6.96 -20.63
N LEU A 219 -0.78 5.84 -20.20
CA LEU A 219 -1.77 5.11 -20.97
C LEU A 219 -3.01 5.97 -21.28
N TYR A 220 -3.60 6.61 -20.27
CA TYR A 220 -4.79 7.43 -20.44
C TYR A 220 -4.50 8.71 -21.25
N PHE A 221 -3.35 9.33 -21.02
CA PHE A 221 -2.92 10.52 -21.75
C PHE A 221 -2.70 10.20 -23.23
N LYS A 222 -2.00 9.10 -23.53
CA LYS A 222 -1.83 8.59 -24.90
C LYS A 222 -3.19 8.42 -25.59
N GLN A 223 -4.14 7.77 -24.95
CA GLN A 223 -5.48 7.57 -25.51
C GLN A 223 -6.19 8.90 -25.83
N ASN A 224 -6.09 9.89 -24.93
CA ASN A 224 -6.73 11.20 -25.12
C ASN A 224 -6.05 12.06 -26.19
N VAL A 225 -4.72 11.98 -26.34
CA VAL A 225 -3.98 12.61 -27.44
C VAL A 225 -4.44 12.02 -28.78
N HIS A 226 -4.53 10.68 -28.87
CA HIS A 226 -4.95 10.00 -30.10
C HIS A 226 -6.42 10.29 -30.45
N SER A 227 -7.34 10.24 -29.48
CA SER A 227 -8.78 10.46 -29.71
C SER A 227 -9.10 11.88 -30.19
N ARG A 228 -8.24 12.85 -29.86
CA ARG A 228 -8.37 14.25 -30.27
C ARG A 228 -7.58 14.60 -31.55
N GLY A 229 -6.92 13.63 -32.17
CA GLY A 229 -6.15 13.84 -33.39
C GLY A 229 -4.94 14.74 -33.21
N VAL A 230 -4.39 14.84 -31.99
CA VAL A 230 -3.20 15.63 -31.71
C VAL A 230 -2.01 14.88 -32.28
N THR A 231 -1.36 15.47 -33.29
CA THR A 231 -0.22 14.85 -33.99
C THR A 231 0.97 15.81 -34.02
N PRO A 232 2.21 15.30 -34.20
CA PRO A 232 3.38 16.16 -34.38
C PRO A 232 3.26 17.15 -35.56
N HIS A 233 2.34 16.91 -36.51
CA HIS A 233 2.08 17.84 -37.61
C HIS A 233 1.29 19.08 -37.18
N ASP A 234 0.49 18.98 -36.11
CA ASP A 234 -0.11 20.13 -35.44
C ASP A 234 0.83 20.64 -34.35
N SER A 235 1.81 21.45 -34.76
CA SER A 235 2.88 21.93 -33.87
C SER A 235 2.38 22.67 -32.62
N ILE A 236 1.19 23.30 -32.68
CA ILE A 236 0.65 24.08 -31.56
C ILE A 236 0.05 23.12 -30.53
N ALA A 237 -0.94 22.31 -30.92
CA ALA A 237 -1.61 21.39 -30.00
C ALA A 237 -0.62 20.34 -29.44
N TYR A 238 0.31 19.86 -30.28
CA TYR A 238 1.34 18.94 -29.85
C TYR A 238 2.33 19.57 -28.86
N GLY A 239 2.76 20.79 -29.14
CA GLY A 239 3.64 21.55 -28.24
C GLY A 239 2.99 21.79 -26.88
N MET A 240 1.70 22.16 -26.86
CA MET A 240 0.94 22.37 -25.64
C MET A 240 0.76 21.07 -24.83
N ALA A 241 0.44 19.96 -25.49
CA ALA A 241 0.37 18.65 -24.85
C ALA A 241 1.72 18.26 -24.23
N GLY A 242 2.83 18.58 -24.91
CA GLY A 242 4.18 18.39 -24.39
C GLY A 242 4.48 19.22 -23.14
N GLN A 243 4.08 20.50 -23.13
CA GLN A 243 4.25 21.39 -21.98
C GLN A 243 3.45 20.95 -20.76
N ASP A 244 2.20 20.54 -20.95
CA ASP A 244 1.35 20.00 -19.89
C ASP A 244 1.95 18.72 -19.27
N PHE A 245 2.41 17.79 -20.12
CA PHE A 245 3.05 16.57 -19.65
C PHE A 245 4.37 16.85 -18.91
N ALA A 246 5.19 17.77 -19.44
CA ALA A 246 6.42 18.21 -18.77
C ALA A 246 6.14 18.83 -17.40
N TYR A 247 5.11 19.69 -17.30
CA TYR A 247 4.67 20.26 -16.03
C TYR A 247 4.30 19.16 -15.01
N TYR A 248 3.57 18.14 -15.45
CA TYR A 248 3.26 16.99 -14.59
C TYR A 248 4.53 16.28 -14.10
N VAL A 249 5.43 15.90 -15.01
CA VAL A 249 6.67 15.17 -14.67
C VAL A 249 7.54 15.98 -13.71
N GLU A 250 7.73 17.27 -13.97
CA GLU A 250 8.50 18.18 -13.11
C GLU A 250 7.94 18.22 -11.68
N ASN A 251 6.61 18.33 -11.53
CA ASN A 251 5.99 18.37 -10.22
C ASN A 251 6.09 17.04 -9.46
N ILE A 252 6.01 15.89 -10.14
CA ILE A 252 6.20 14.59 -9.47
C ILE A 252 7.66 14.40 -9.05
N ARG A 253 8.62 14.78 -9.90
CA ARG A 253 10.06 14.73 -9.57
C ARG A 253 10.44 15.65 -8.41
N ALA A 254 9.70 16.75 -8.23
CA ALA A 254 9.88 17.69 -7.13
C ALA A 254 9.38 17.14 -5.77
N LEU A 255 8.61 16.05 -5.75
CA LEU A 255 8.19 15.41 -4.50
C LEU A 255 9.40 14.81 -3.77
N PRO A 256 9.39 14.80 -2.42
CA PRO A 256 10.48 14.19 -1.65
C PRO A 256 10.72 12.73 -2.06
N HIS A 257 12.00 12.35 -2.14
CA HIS A 257 12.46 11.01 -2.54
C HIS A 257 12.07 10.56 -3.96
N CYS A 258 11.60 11.48 -4.82
CA CYS A 258 11.17 11.18 -6.20
C CYS A 258 12.14 11.72 -7.27
N GLN A 259 13.37 12.08 -6.92
CA GLN A 259 14.36 12.62 -7.87
C GLN A 259 14.74 11.62 -8.97
N SER A 260 14.69 10.31 -8.67
CA SER A 260 14.96 9.22 -9.61
C SER A 260 13.73 8.76 -10.40
N PHE A 261 12.60 9.45 -10.25
CA PHE A 261 11.39 9.18 -11.04
C PHE A 261 11.69 9.35 -12.55
N PRO A 262 10.91 8.76 -13.48
CA PRO A 262 11.20 8.87 -14.91
C PRO A 262 11.12 10.31 -15.39
N ASP A 263 11.95 10.69 -16.37
CA ASP A 263 11.92 11.98 -17.04
C ASP A 263 11.34 11.83 -18.44
N ASP A 264 10.17 11.19 -18.51
CA ASP A 264 9.53 10.87 -19.77
C ASP A 264 9.05 12.16 -20.46
N SER A 265 9.22 12.23 -21.77
CA SER A 265 8.64 13.27 -22.61
C SER A 265 7.34 12.78 -23.27
N ILE A 266 6.59 13.71 -23.87
CA ILE A 266 5.43 13.34 -24.70
C ILE A 266 5.82 12.37 -25.83
N ASN A 267 7.04 12.45 -26.36
CA ASN A 267 7.49 11.52 -27.39
C ASN A 267 7.60 10.10 -26.84
N ASP A 268 8.05 9.93 -25.59
CA ASP A 268 8.19 8.63 -24.95
C ASP A 268 6.82 7.99 -24.67
N VAL A 269 5.82 8.81 -24.30
CA VAL A 269 4.43 8.37 -24.18
C VAL A 269 3.86 7.89 -25.51
N LEU A 270 4.13 8.64 -26.60
CA LEU A 270 3.53 8.41 -27.91
C LEU A 270 4.28 7.40 -28.76
N GLN A 271 5.55 7.10 -28.46
CA GLN A 271 6.29 6.02 -29.11
C GLN A 271 5.46 4.72 -29.06
N GLN A 272 5.26 4.10 -30.22
CA GLN A 272 4.79 2.73 -30.28
C GLN A 272 5.89 1.88 -29.64
N ILE A 273 5.54 1.01 -28.69
CA ILE A 273 6.39 -0.15 -28.42
C ILE A 273 6.51 -0.85 -29.77
N LYS A 274 7.65 -0.66 -30.43
CA LYS A 274 8.04 -1.53 -31.53
C LYS A 274 8.07 -2.92 -30.92
N LYS A 275 7.03 -3.70 -31.20
CA LYS A 275 7.00 -5.13 -30.91
C LYS A 275 8.21 -5.79 -31.57
#